data_AF-A0A7S3RWI9-F1
#
_entry.id   AF-A0A7S3RWI9-F1
#
_cell.length_a   1.000
_cell.length_b   1.000
_cell.length_c   1.000
_cell.angle_alpha   90.00
_cell.angle_beta   90.00
_cell.angle_gamma   90.00
#
_symmetry.space_group_name_H-M   'P 1'
#
loop_
_entity.id
_entity.type
_entity.pdbx_description
1 polymer ?
#
loop_
_entity_poly.entity_id
_entity_poly.type
_entity_poly.pdbx_seq_one_letter_code
_entity_poly.pdbx_strand_id
1 'polypeptide(L)'
;MAAYAIVHHPGPFAAGGHAGGQAGGEDADGGEGDEGGLTARDAIVAVCRHLRSLGCYGPTAYLLPLYGASELPQAFCRLCAVWGGTYMLAQRAHALRVDGGRAVAVEDGAGRRIGCEWAVLGSEAALPAEAGEGAGGGVRGREVARCVAVLDGPLLGGSPEEQLSFATLLPPAGGAPIFALQLDATCCACPSGLLLLHLSAEVASGSDPRAVLEPALARLRALAERGAACGQAQRGEGESESEGEDGGGGG
;
A
#
# COMPACT_ATOMS: atom_id res chain seq x y z
N MET A 1 11.71 -15.08 10.44
CA MET A 1 11.50 -14.41 9.13
C MET A 1 12.04 -15.30 8.03
N ALA A 2 11.17 -15.78 7.14
CA ALA A 2 11.51 -16.84 6.19
C ALA A 2 12.07 -16.32 4.85
N ALA A 3 11.54 -15.21 4.30
CA ALA A 3 11.99 -14.63 3.03
C ALA A 3 11.52 -13.18 2.85
N TYR A 4 12.20 -12.39 2.01
CA TYR A 4 11.68 -11.10 1.51
C TYR A 4 12.20 -10.74 0.13
N ALA A 5 11.43 -9.90 -0.56
CA ALA A 5 11.82 -9.25 -1.79
C ALA A 5 11.59 -7.74 -1.67
N ILE A 6 12.58 -6.95 -2.08
CA ILE A 6 12.46 -5.50 -2.25
C ILE A 6 12.34 -5.25 -3.75
N VAL A 7 11.27 -4.57 -4.14
CA VAL A 7 10.96 -4.23 -5.53
C VAL A 7 10.89 -2.72 -5.66
N HIS A 8 11.54 -2.21 -6.71
CA HIS A 8 11.41 -0.82 -7.14
C HIS A 8 10.41 -0.74 -8.27
N HIS A 9 9.45 0.16 -8.16
CA HIS A 9 8.62 0.54 -9.30
C HIS A 9 8.98 1.96 -9.70
N PRO A 10 9.75 2.14 -10.79
CA PRO A 10 9.97 3.46 -11.37
C PRO A 10 8.70 3.85 -12.14
N GLY A 11 7.79 4.54 -11.45
CA GLY A 11 6.54 5.00 -12.02
C GLY A 11 5.92 6.07 -11.13
N PRO A 12 5.29 7.11 -11.70
CA PRO A 12 4.70 8.18 -10.90
C PRO A 12 3.55 7.61 -10.07
N PHE A 13 3.76 7.52 -8.77
CA PHE A 13 2.70 7.16 -7.83
C PHE A 13 1.80 8.38 -7.60
N ALA A 14 0.53 8.26 -7.98
CA ALA A 14 -0.49 9.18 -7.48
C ALA A 14 -0.74 8.79 -6.01
N ALA A 15 0.03 9.38 -5.09
CA ALA A 15 -0.40 9.45 -3.69
C ALA A 15 -1.80 10.09 -3.72
N GLY A 16 -2.79 9.39 -3.17
CA GLY A 16 -4.21 9.76 -3.30
C GLY A 16 -4.40 11.26 -3.20
N GLY A 17 -4.73 11.88 -4.32
CA GLY A 17 -5.04 13.30 -4.36
C GLY A 17 -6.14 13.55 -3.35
N HIS A 18 -5.92 14.49 -2.43
CA HIS A 18 -7.01 15.08 -1.69
C HIS A 18 -8.02 15.55 -2.74
N ALA A 19 -9.18 14.88 -2.78
CA ALA A 19 -10.33 15.37 -3.51
C ALA A 19 -10.72 16.68 -2.82
N GLY A 20 -10.20 17.79 -3.35
CA GLY A 20 -10.56 19.14 -2.95
C GLY A 20 -12.02 19.34 -3.29
N GLY A 21 -12.89 19.03 -2.34
CA GLY A 21 -14.27 19.52 -2.33
C GLY A 21 -14.20 21.04 -2.29
N GLN A 22 -14.62 21.65 -3.38
CA GLN A 22 -14.77 23.09 -3.55
C GLN A 22 -15.81 23.57 -2.53
N ALA A 23 -15.35 24.16 -1.44
CA ALA A 23 -16.17 24.96 -0.54
C ALA A 23 -15.51 26.34 -0.50
N GLY A 24 -16.19 27.31 -1.12
CA GLY A 24 -15.74 28.69 -1.22
C GLY A 24 -15.50 29.32 0.14
N GLY A 25 -14.42 30.09 0.21
CA GLY A 25 -14.03 30.94 1.32
C GLY A 25 -12.78 31.69 0.87
N GLU A 26 -12.98 32.91 0.40
CA GLU A 26 -11.91 33.86 0.09
C GLU A 26 -11.10 34.12 1.35
N ASP A 27 -9.78 33.90 1.27
CA ASP A 27 -8.80 34.66 2.03
C ASP A 27 -7.48 34.58 1.25
N ALA A 28 -7.16 35.69 0.59
CA ALA A 28 -5.90 35.91 -0.09
C ALA A 28 -4.85 36.31 0.95
N ASP A 29 -3.78 35.53 1.07
CA ASP A 29 -2.49 36.08 1.46
C ASP A 29 -1.41 35.50 0.56
N GLY A 30 -0.64 36.41 -0.04
CA GLY A 30 0.42 36.11 -0.99
C GLY A 30 1.74 35.88 -0.26
N GLY A 31 2.35 34.73 -0.50
CA GLY A 31 3.72 34.42 -0.09
C GLY A 31 4.32 33.41 -1.08
N GLU A 32 5.53 33.71 -1.56
CA GLU A 32 6.26 32.98 -2.60
C GLU A 32 6.46 31.48 -2.28
N GLY A 33 6.49 30.68 -3.36
CA GLY A 33 6.42 29.22 -3.36
C GLY A 33 7.32 28.47 -2.39
N ASP A 34 6.67 27.76 -1.46
CA ASP A 34 7.20 26.59 -0.78
C ASP A 34 6.63 25.34 -1.47
N GLU A 35 7.48 24.57 -2.16
CA GLU A 35 7.06 23.38 -2.91
C GLU A 35 6.61 22.25 -1.96
N GLY A 36 5.29 22.11 -1.78
CA GLY A 36 4.67 20.80 -1.52
C GLY A 36 4.61 20.29 -0.07
N GLY A 37 4.60 21.19 0.92
CA GLY A 37 4.35 20.84 2.32
C GLY A 37 2.88 20.54 2.65
N LEU A 38 2.65 19.66 3.64
CA LEU A 38 1.31 19.45 4.23
C LEU A 38 0.87 20.71 4.99
N THR A 39 -0.22 21.34 4.58
CA THR A 39 -0.75 22.51 5.29
C THR A 39 -1.43 22.09 6.60
N ALA A 40 -1.54 23.01 7.55
CA ALA A 40 -2.27 22.77 8.80
C ALA A 40 -3.75 22.41 8.54
N ARG A 41 -4.36 23.03 7.52
CA ARG A 41 -5.73 22.73 7.10
C ARG A 41 -5.86 21.29 6.60
N ASP A 42 -4.94 20.84 5.75
CA ASP A 42 -4.96 19.47 5.23
C ASP A 42 -4.76 18.45 6.35
N ALA A 43 -3.86 18.74 7.30
CA ALA A 43 -3.65 17.90 8.47
C ALA A 43 -4.92 17.78 9.33
N ILE A 44 -5.62 18.89 9.59
CA ILE A 44 -6.88 18.88 10.34
C ILE A 44 -7.94 18.05 9.60
N VAL A 45 -8.09 18.22 8.29
CA VAL A 45 -9.04 17.44 7.48
C VAL A 45 -8.72 15.94 7.55
N ALA A 46 -7.45 15.56 7.42
CA ALA A 46 -7.01 14.17 7.50
C ALA A 46 -7.29 13.56 8.89
N VAL A 47 -6.99 14.28 9.97
CA VAL A 47 -7.25 13.83 11.35
C VAL A 47 -8.75 13.69 11.59
N CYS A 48 -9.56 14.70 11.23
CA CYS A 48 -11.00 14.62 11.37
C CYS A 48 -11.60 13.45 10.58
N ARG A 49 -11.09 13.18 9.37
CA ARG A 49 -11.51 12.02 8.57
C ARG A 49 -11.16 10.70 9.27
N HIS A 50 -9.96 10.56 9.79
CA HIS A 50 -9.54 9.36 10.53
C HIS A 50 -10.43 9.12 11.75
N LEU A 51 -10.65 10.16 12.57
CA LEU A 51 -11.49 10.08 13.76
C LEU A 51 -12.94 9.71 13.44
N ARG A 52 -13.50 10.21 12.33
CA ARG A 52 -14.85 9.84 11.88
C ARG A 52 -14.96 8.39 11.41
N SER A 53 -13.86 7.78 10.97
CA SER A 53 -13.83 6.40 10.48
C SER A 53 -13.57 5.37 11.58
N LEU A 54 -13.02 5.79 12.73
CA LEU A 54 -12.83 4.91 13.88
C LEU A 54 -14.16 4.36 14.38
N GLY A 55 -14.22 3.06 14.65
CA GLY A 55 -15.41 2.43 15.23
C GLY A 55 -16.55 2.15 14.23
N CYS A 56 -16.44 2.56 12.96
CA CYS A 56 -17.52 2.33 11.99
C CYS A 56 -17.75 0.84 11.68
N TYR A 57 -16.67 0.09 11.53
CA TYR A 57 -16.72 -1.34 11.15
C TYR A 57 -15.87 -2.23 12.07
N GLY A 58 -15.19 -1.64 13.05
CA GLY A 58 -14.26 -2.32 13.93
C GLY A 58 -13.43 -1.33 14.75
N PRO A 59 -12.42 -1.83 15.47
CA PRO A 59 -11.60 -1.01 16.38
C PRO A 59 -10.67 -0.03 15.65
N THR A 60 -10.46 -0.19 14.34
CA THR A 60 -9.59 0.67 13.52
C THR A 60 -10.39 1.48 12.50
N ALA A 61 -9.73 2.46 11.87
CA ALA A 61 -10.31 3.28 10.80
C ALA A 61 -10.11 2.66 9.40
N TYR A 62 -9.61 1.43 9.32
CA TYR A 62 -9.17 0.81 8.06
C TYR A 62 -9.95 -0.47 7.76
N LEU A 63 -10.10 -0.73 6.47
CA LEU A 63 -10.65 -1.97 5.94
C LEU A 63 -9.68 -2.55 4.92
N LEU A 64 -9.61 -3.87 4.88
CA LEU A 64 -8.84 -4.61 3.89
C LEU A 64 -9.78 -5.55 3.13
N PRO A 65 -9.73 -5.56 1.79
CA PRO A 65 -10.42 -6.59 1.02
C PRO A 65 -9.82 -7.97 1.30
N LEU A 66 -10.70 -8.94 1.52
CA LEU A 66 -10.30 -10.35 1.49
C LEU A 66 -9.69 -10.66 0.12
N TYR A 67 -8.68 -11.53 0.10
CA TYR A 67 -7.86 -11.87 -1.06
C TYR A 67 -6.99 -10.72 -1.60
N GLY A 68 -6.93 -9.59 -0.89
CA GLY A 68 -6.04 -8.48 -1.18
C GLY A 68 -6.60 -7.45 -2.16
N ALA A 69 -5.81 -6.39 -2.43
CA ALA A 69 -6.26 -5.23 -3.19
C ALA A 69 -6.53 -5.52 -4.68
N SER A 70 -6.05 -6.65 -5.22
CA SER A 70 -6.29 -7.07 -6.61
C SER A 70 -7.75 -7.38 -6.91
N GLU A 71 -8.57 -7.63 -5.90
CA GLU A 71 -10.01 -7.84 -6.08
C GLU A 71 -10.75 -6.58 -6.54
N LEU A 72 -10.22 -5.39 -6.21
CA LEU A 72 -10.83 -4.12 -6.62
C LEU A 72 -10.83 -3.95 -8.16
N PRO A 73 -9.68 -4.03 -8.87
CA PRO A 73 -9.67 -4.03 -10.33
C PRO A 73 -10.59 -5.11 -10.93
N GLN A 74 -10.58 -6.33 -10.39
CA GLN A 74 -11.43 -7.42 -10.90
C GLN A 74 -12.92 -7.11 -10.75
N ALA A 75 -13.34 -6.54 -9.62
CA ALA A 75 -14.72 -6.12 -9.38
C ALA A 75 -15.15 -5.04 -10.39
N PHE A 76 -14.29 -4.07 -10.68
CA PHE A 76 -14.56 -3.08 -11.73
C PHE A 76 -14.58 -3.68 -13.13
N CYS A 77 -13.71 -4.64 -13.43
CA CYS A 77 -13.75 -5.38 -14.69
C CYS A 77 -15.09 -6.08 -14.88
N ARG A 78 -15.57 -6.76 -13.84
CA ARG A 78 -16.87 -7.42 -13.83
C ARG A 78 -18.01 -6.43 -14.00
N LEU A 79 -18.00 -5.32 -13.26
CA LEU A 79 -19.03 -4.28 -13.37
C LEU A 79 -19.10 -3.73 -14.79
N CYS A 80 -17.96 -3.42 -15.39
CA CYS A 80 -17.90 -2.90 -16.76
C CYS A 80 -18.38 -3.93 -17.79
N ALA A 81 -18.13 -5.23 -17.59
CA ALA A 81 -18.66 -6.29 -18.43
C ALA A 81 -20.20 -6.39 -18.41
N VAL A 82 -20.84 -6.10 -17.27
CA VAL A 82 -22.33 -6.03 -17.19
C VAL A 82 -22.88 -4.97 -18.14
N TRP A 83 -22.12 -3.91 -18.39
CA TRP A 83 -22.47 -2.82 -19.31
C TRP A 83 -21.89 -3.00 -20.72
N GLY A 84 -21.47 -4.23 -21.07
CA GLY A 84 -20.97 -4.56 -22.41
C GLY A 84 -19.50 -4.20 -22.66
N GLY A 85 -18.76 -3.74 -21.65
CA GLY A 85 -17.32 -3.55 -21.76
C GLY A 85 -16.55 -4.87 -21.83
N THR A 86 -15.39 -4.86 -22.48
CA THR A 86 -14.52 -6.04 -22.58
C THR A 86 -13.11 -5.66 -22.16
N TYR A 87 -12.54 -6.42 -21.21
CA TYR A 87 -11.15 -6.27 -20.80
C TYR A 87 -10.28 -7.23 -21.61
N MET A 88 -9.20 -6.70 -22.18
CA MET A 88 -8.26 -7.46 -22.99
C MET A 88 -6.92 -7.52 -22.25
N LEU A 89 -6.67 -8.64 -21.56
CA LEU A 89 -5.36 -8.93 -20.96
C LEU A 89 -4.37 -9.42 -22.03
N ALA A 90 -3.07 -9.32 -21.74
CA ALA A 90 -1.99 -9.68 -22.66
C ALA A 90 -2.04 -8.96 -24.03
N GLN A 91 -2.77 -7.84 -24.11
CA GLN A 91 -2.84 -6.98 -25.29
C GLN A 91 -2.23 -5.62 -24.94
N ARG A 92 -1.06 -5.34 -25.51
CA ARG A 92 -0.33 -4.10 -25.24
C ARG A 92 -0.72 -3.05 -26.27
N ALA A 93 -1.21 -1.90 -25.80
CA ALA A 93 -1.29 -0.70 -26.62
C ALA A 93 0.12 -0.24 -26.99
N HIS A 94 0.38 0.01 -28.27
CA HIS A 94 1.69 0.40 -28.78
C HIS A 94 1.76 1.88 -29.10
N ALA A 95 0.70 2.44 -29.69
CA ALA A 95 0.64 3.87 -30.03
C ALA A 95 -0.77 4.43 -29.82
N LEU A 96 -0.84 5.71 -29.47
CA LEU A 96 -2.07 6.49 -29.48
C LEU A 96 -2.06 7.39 -30.72
N ARG A 97 -3.10 7.28 -31.56
CA ARG A 97 -3.32 8.16 -32.69
C ARG A 97 -4.12 9.37 -32.23
N VAL A 98 -3.63 10.56 -32.58
CA VAL A 98 -4.23 11.84 -32.23
C VAL A 98 -4.43 12.64 -33.50
N ASP A 99 -5.63 13.18 -33.69
CA ASP A 99 -5.97 14.08 -34.80
C ASP A 99 -6.65 15.33 -34.26
N GLY A 100 -6.19 16.51 -34.71
CA GLY A 100 -6.68 17.79 -34.21
C GLY A 100 -6.64 17.94 -32.68
N GLY A 101 -5.69 17.29 -32.00
CA GLY A 101 -5.57 17.28 -30.54
C GLY A 101 -6.53 16.34 -29.82
N ARG A 102 -7.29 15.50 -30.53
CA ARG A 102 -8.18 14.48 -29.93
C ARG A 102 -7.70 13.07 -30.22
N ALA A 103 -7.87 12.16 -29.26
CA ALA A 103 -7.65 10.74 -29.50
C ALA A 103 -8.64 10.25 -30.57
N VAL A 104 -8.15 9.45 -31.50
CA VAL A 104 -8.97 8.85 -32.57
C VAL A 104 -8.87 7.33 -32.61
N ALA A 105 -7.74 6.75 -32.20
CA ALA A 105 -7.56 5.31 -32.13
C ALA A 105 -6.36 4.91 -31.26
N VAL A 106 -6.41 3.69 -30.75
CA VAL A 106 -5.26 2.98 -30.19
C VAL A 106 -4.81 1.90 -31.17
N GLU A 107 -3.51 1.76 -31.33
CA GLU A 107 -2.88 0.75 -32.19
C GLU A 107 -2.13 -0.27 -31.33
N ASP A 108 -2.30 -1.57 -31.62
CA ASP A 108 -1.53 -2.64 -30.97
C ASP A 108 -0.23 -2.95 -31.72
N GLY A 109 0.61 -3.82 -31.15
CA GLY A 109 1.89 -4.22 -31.76
C GLY A 109 1.76 -5.01 -33.07
N ALA A 110 0.56 -5.46 -33.43
CA ALA A 110 0.28 -6.15 -34.69
C ALA A 110 -0.31 -5.20 -35.76
N GLY A 111 -0.43 -3.91 -35.46
CA GLY A 111 -1.00 -2.90 -36.36
C GLY A 111 -2.54 -2.90 -36.40
N ARG A 112 -3.21 -3.63 -35.49
CA ARG A 112 -4.66 -3.56 -35.35
C ARG A 112 -5.03 -2.23 -34.71
N ARG A 113 -6.02 -1.56 -35.30
CA ARG A 113 -6.52 -0.27 -34.83
C ARG A 113 -7.89 -0.41 -34.18
N ILE A 114 -8.05 0.20 -33.02
CA ILE A 114 -9.31 0.28 -32.27
C ILE A 114 -9.65 1.76 -32.13
N GLY A 115 -10.73 2.20 -32.77
CA GLY A 115 -11.17 3.58 -32.73
C GLY A 115 -11.64 3.99 -31.33
N CYS A 116 -11.32 5.21 -30.91
CA CYS A 116 -11.74 5.78 -29.63
C CYS A 116 -11.83 7.31 -29.72
N GLU A 117 -12.72 7.91 -28.92
CA GLU A 117 -12.81 9.38 -28.76
C GLU A 117 -12.02 9.86 -27.54
N TRP A 118 -11.99 9.02 -26.49
CA TRP A 118 -11.33 9.27 -25.22
C TRP A 118 -10.37 8.13 -24.92
N ALA A 119 -9.17 8.48 -24.45
CA ALA A 119 -8.16 7.53 -24.01
C ALA A 119 -7.74 7.85 -22.57
N VAL A 120 -7.90 6.87 -21.68
CA VAL A 120 -7.40 6.94 -20.29
C VAL A 120 -6.18 6.05 -20.22
N LEU A 121 -5.01 6.65 -20.03
CA LEU A 121 -3.74 5.94 -19.98
C LEU A 121 -3.18 5.94 -18.56
N GLY A 122 -2.68 4.79 -18.14
CA GLY A 122 -1.84 4.70 -16.96
C GLY A 122 -0.55 5.49 -17.19
N SER A 123 0.00 6.04 -16.12
CA SER A 123 1.19 6.87 -16.17
C SER A 123 2.45 6.13 -16.64
N GLU A 124 2.49 4.80 -16.48
CA GLU A 124 3.52 3.92 -17.05
C GLU A 124 3.30 3.61 -18.54
N ALA A 125 2.09 3.85 -19.05
CA ALA A 125 1.71 3.65 -20.43
C ALA A 125 1.80 4.96 -21.23
N ALA A 126 2.90 5.71 -21.05
CA ALA A 126 3.25 6.82 -21.93
C ALA A 126 3.48 6.26 -23.33
N LEU A 127 2.40 6.14 -24.11
CA LEU A 127 2.45 5.69 -25.48
C LEU A 127 3.07 6.82 -26.32
N PRO A 128 3.97 6.50 -27.27
CA PRO A 128 4.34 7.48 -28.27
C PRO A 128 3.07 7.96 -28.97
N ALA A 129 2.80 9.27 -28.84
CA ALA A 129 1.73 9.92 -29.56
C ALA A 129 2.27 10.25 -30.96
N GLU A 130 1.78 9.54 -31.97
CA GLU A 130 2.17 9.75 -33.36
C GLU A 130 1.40 10.95 -33.93
N ALA A 131 1.73 12.17 -33.50
CA ALA A 131 1.24 13.43 -34.07
C ALA A 131 2.14 14.62 -33.69
N GLY A 132 2.93 15.12 -34.66
CA GLY A 132 3.58 16.44 -34.64
C GLY A 132 4.68 16.65 -33.58
N GLU A 133 5.80 17.23 -33.99
CA GLU A 133 6.89 17.67 -33.11
C GLU A 133 6.33 18.48 -31.91
N GLY A 134 6.35 17.92 -30.70
CA GLY A 134 5.83 18.64 -29.52
C GLY A 134 5.54 17.86 -28.24
N ALA A 135 5.67 16.52 -28.19
CA ALA A 135 5.43 15.76 -26.96
C ALA A 135 6.72 15.50 -26.16
N GLY A 136 7.45 16.57 -25.84
CA GLY A 136 8.66 16.52 -25.02
C GLY A 136 8.37 16.89 -23.57
N GLY A 137 8.25 15.89 -22.69
CA GLY A 137 8.17 16.12 -21.25
C GLY A 137 7.50 14.97 -20.51
N GLY A 138 8.23 13.86 -20.32
CA GLY A 138 7.76 12.82 -19.40
C GLY A 138 7.59 13.40 -18.00
N VAL A 139 6.37 13.39 -17.47
CA VAL A 139 6.11 13.76 -16.08
C VAL A 139 6.80 12.71 -15.20
N ARG A 140 7.99 13.04 -14.68
CA ARG A 140 8.64 12.26 -13.63
C ARG A 140 7.85 12.47 -12.35
N GLY A 141 7.01 11.51 -12.00
CA GLY A 141 6.37 11.52 -10.69
C GLY A 141 7.19 10.74 -9.66
N ARG A 142 6.66 10.75 -8.44
CA ARG A 142 7.30 10.24 -7.24
C ARG A 142 7.55 8.73 -7.36
N GLU A 143 8.75 8.30 -7.00
CA GLU A 143 9.13 6.89 -6.95
C GLU A 143 8.78 6.29 -5.58
N VAL A 144 8.40 5.01 -5.56
CA VAL A 144 8.03 4.30 -4.33
C VAL A 144 8.85 3.03 -4.21
N ALA A 145 9.57 2.90 -3.10
CA ALA A 145 10.20 1.66 -2.70
C ALA A 145 9.17 0.75 -2.03
N ARG A 146 9.13 -0.54 -2.41
CA ARG A 146 8.26 -1.54 -1.76
C ARG A 146 9.06 -2.75 -1.31
N CYS A 147 8.70 -3.29 -0.16
CA CYS A 147 9.20 -4.58 0.33
C CYS A 147 8.01 -5.49 0.64
N VAL A 148 8.09 -6.75 0.23
CA VAL A 148 7.18 -7.81 0.63
C VAL A 148 7.98 -8.86 1.38
N ALA A 149 7.59 -9.13 2.61
CA ALA A 149 8.26 -10.05 3.51
C ALA A 149 7.28 -11.12 4.01
N VAL A 150 7.73 -12.37 4.06
CA VAL A 150 6.98 -13.48 4.66
C VAL A 150 7.56 -13.76 6.04
N LEU A 151 6.67 -13.71 7.03
CA LEU A 151 6.99 -13.92 8.44
C LEU A 151 6.38 -15.24 8.90
N ASP A 152 7.07 -15.86 9.84
CA ASP A 152 6.74 -17.09 10.55
C ASP A 152 6.11 -16.81 11.93
N GLY A 153 5.87 -15.52 12.25
CA GLY A 153 5.26 -15.06 13.49
C GLY A 153 5.04 -13.54 13.48
N PRO A 154 4.21 -13.01 14.40
CA PRO A 154 3.83 -11.60 14.43
C PRO A 154 5.00 -10.67 14.79
N LEU A 155 5.01 -9.48 14.21
CA LEU A 155 6.05 -8.46 14.47
C LEU A 155 5.94 -7.80 15.84
N LEU A 156 4.71 -7.63 16.32
CA LEU A 156 4.39 -7.05 17.62
C LEU A 156 3.85 -8.20 18.46
N GLY A 157 4.45 -8.40 19.65
CA GLY A 157 4.10 -9.49 20.54
C GLY A 157 2.58 -9.55 20.79
N GLY A 158 2.07 -10.77 20.85
CA GLY A 158 0.66 -11.08 21.03
C GLY A 158 0.48 -12.60 21.03
N SER A 159 -0.61 -13.08 21.61
CA SER A 159 -0.96 -14.50 21.52
C SER A 159 -1.22 -14.90 20.06
N PRO A 160 -1.06 -16.17 19.67
CA PRO A 160 -1.38 -16.64 18.31
C PRO A 160 -2.83 -16.37 17.87
N GLU A 161 -3.73 -16.13 18.82
CA GLU A 161 -5.14 -15.78 18.61
C GLU A 161 -5.32 -14.27 18.30
N GLU A 162 -4.33 -13.44 18.65
CA GLU A 162 -4.27 -12.00 18.37
C GLU A 162 -3.45 -11.69 17.11
N GLN A 163 -3.35 -12.65 16.17
CA GLN A 163 -2.83 -12.39 14.82
C GLN A 163 -3.72 -11.35 14.13
N LEU A 164 -3.45 -10.08 14.42
CA LEU A 164 -4.21 -8.95 13.91
C LEU A 164 -3.48 -8.39 12.71
N SER A 165 -4.16 -8.38 11.56
CA SER A 165 -3.77 -7.55 10.43
C SER A 165 -3.79 -6.08 10.88
N PHE A 166 -2.66 -5.38 10.74
CA PHE A 166 -2.53 -3.99 11.20
C PHE A 166 -1.78 -3.15 10.18
N ALA A 167 -2.08 -1.84 10.19
CA ALA A 167 -1.35 -0.82 9.44
C ALA A 167 -0.70 0.15 10.43
N THR A 168 0.60 0.43 10.26
CA THR A 168 1.33 1.40 11.09
C THR A 168 2.30 2.24 10.27
N LEU A 169 2.70 3.37 10.84
CA LEU A 169 3.73 4.25 10.32
C LEU A 169 4.99 4.07 11.14
N LEU A 170 6.09 3.70 10.47
CA LEU A 170 7.39 3.69 11.10
C LEU A 170 7.98 5.09 11.01
N PRO A 171 8.34 5.71 12.15
CA PRO A 171 8.94 7.03 12.14
C PRO A 171 10.27 6.98 11.37
N PRO A 172 10.50 7.93 10.46
CA PRO A 172 11.73 7.93 9.68
C PRO A 172 12.93 8.15 10.60
N ALA A 173 14.02 7.43 10.36
CA ALA A 173 15.34 7.76 10.92
C ALA A 173 16.02 8.90 10.12
N GLY A 174 15.26 9.57 9.26
CA GLY A 174 15.65 10.44 8.15
C GLY A 174 14.83 10.08 6.90
N GLY A 175 14.34 11.06 6.14
CA GLY A 175 13.54 10.84 4.92
C GLY A 175 12.02 10.66 5.14
N ALA A 176 11.34 10.08 4.15
CA ALA A 176 9.88 9.90 4.15
C ALA A 176 9.42 8.81 5.14
N PRO A 177 8.21 8.91 5.70
CA PRO A 177 7.65 7.87 6.57
C PRO A 177 7.48 6.55 5.81
N ILE A 178 7.73 5.43 6.50
CA ILE A 178 7.56 4.09 5.94
C ILE A 178 6.22 3.55 6.43
N PHE A 179 5.31 3.27 5.51
CA PHE A 179 4.07 2.55 5.79
C PHE A 179 4.35 1.06 5.90
N ALA A 180 3.87 0.44 6.97
CA ALA A 180 3.94 -1.00 7.19
C ALA A 180 2.53 -1.58 7.34
N LEU A 181 2.22 -2.60 6.56
CA LEU A 181 0.95 -3.35 6.60
C LEU A 181 1.25 -4.83 6.80
N GLN A 182 0.87 -5.37 7.95
CA GLN A 182 0.93 -6.80 8.23
C GLN A 182 -0.43 -7.43 7.95
N LEU A 183 -0.41 -8.57 7.27
CA LEU A 183 -1.55 -9.36 6.89
C LEU A 183 -1.42 -10.78 7.46
N ASP A 184 -2.50 -11.30 8.01
CA ASP A 184 -2.60 -12.67 8.51
C ASP A 184 -3.48 -13.54 7.58
N ALA A 185 -3.64 -14.83 7.92
CA ALA A 185 -4.41 -15.77 7.11
C ALA A 185 -5.92 -15.44 7.01
N THR A 186 -6.48 -14.65 7.93
CA THR A 186 -7.90 -14.27 7.92
C THR A 186 -8.26 -13.37 6.73
N CYS A 187 -7.27 -12.64 6.18
CA CYS A 187 -7.49 -11.88 4.95
C CYS A 187 -7.40 -12.74 3.67
N CYS A 188 -7.14 -14.05 3.80
CA CYS A 188 -6.99 -14.98 2.70
C CYS A 188 -5.88 -14.60 1.69
N ALA A 189 -4.90 -13.80 2.11
CA ALA A 189 -3.75 -13.41 1.27
C ALA A 189 -2.48 -14.24 1.55
N CYS A 190 -2.43 -15.00 2.65
CA CYS A 190 -1.32 -15.88 2.98
C CYS A 190 -1.80 -17.19 3.64
N PRO A 191 -1.03 -18.29 3.58
CA PRO A 191 -1.35 -19.54 4.26
C PRO A 191 -1.40 -19.39 5.78
N SER A 192 -2.15 -20.27 6.45
CA SER A 192 -2.17 -20.35 7.92
C SER A 192 -0.77 -20.63 8.48
N GLY A 193 -0.44 -19.99 9.61
CA GLY A 193 0.88 -20.07 10.23
C GLY A 193 1.93 -19.15 9.61
N LEU A 194 1.59 -18.41 8.55
CA LEU A 194 2.44 -17.38 7.95
C LEU A 194 1.74 -16.03 7.99
N LEU A 195 2.54 -14.98 8.00
CA LEU A 195 2.10 -13.59 7.89
C LEU A 195 2.82 -12.92 6.73
N LEU A 196 2.16 -11.92 6.15
CA LEU A 196 2.71 -11.16 5.03
C LEU A 196 2.86 -9.69 5.43
N LEU A 197 4.06 -9.16 5.28
CA LEU A 197 4.40 -7.78 5.60
C LEU A 197 4.67 -7.01 4.31
N HIS A 198 3.91 -5.95 4.09
CA HIS A 198 4.18 -4.94 3.08
C HIS A 198 4.81 -3.71 3.73
N LEU A 199 5.96 -3.28 3.21
CA LEU A 199 6.53 -1.97 3.51
C LEU A 199 6.50 -1.11 2.25
N SER A 200 6.17 0.17 2.39
CA SER A 200 6.22 1.13 1.30
C SER A 200 6.70 2.50 1.78
N ALA A 201 7.56 3.14 1.01
CA ALA A 201 8.06 4.48 1.29
C ALA A 201 8.28 5.26 -0.01
N GLU A 202 8.00 6.56 0.03
CA GLU A 202 8.40 7.47 -1.06
C GLU A 202 9.93 7.59 -1.07
N VAL A 203 10.53 7.55 -2.26
CA VAL A 203 11.98 7.63 -2.43
C VAL A 203 12.34 8.68 -3.48
N ALA A 204 13.45 9.37 -3.26
CA ALA A 204 13.97 10.32 -4.23
C ALA A 204 14.41 9.59 -5.51
N SER A 205 14.22 10.23 -6.67
CA SER A 205 14.59 9.62 -7.95
C SER A 205 16.06 9.23 -8.01
N GLY A 206 16.32 7.98 -8.40
CA GLY A 206 17.66 7.41 -8.51
C GLY A 206 18.29 6.97 -7.18
N SER A 207 17.56 7.02 -6.07
CA SER A 207 18.01 6.44 -4.80
C SER A 207 17.87 4.91 -4.80
N ASP A 208 18.69 4.21 -4.00
CA ASP A 208 18.58 2.76 -3.82
C ASP A 208 17.43 2.41 -2.85
N PRO A 209 16.38 1.71 -3.30
CA PRO A 209 15.25 1.31 -2.47
C PRO A 209 15.64 0.39 -1.31
N ARG A 210 16.71 -0.41 -1.47
CA ARG A 210 17.19 -1.30 -0.40
C ARG A 210 17.76 -0.49 0.75
N ALA A 211 18.58 0.51 0.45
CA ALA A 211 19.14 1.41 1.47
C ALA A 211 18.07 2.10 2.33
N VAL A 212 16.86 2.32 1.80
CA VAL A 212 15.74 2.92 2.53
C VAL A 212 14.98 1.90 3.38
N LEU A 213 14.65 0.74 2.83
CA LEU A 213 13.75 -0.22 3.51
C LEU A 213 14.48 -1.25 4.38
N GLU A 214 15.74 -1.57 4.09
CA GLU A 214 16.52 -2.58 4.82
C GLU A 214 16.76 -2.21 6.30
N PRO A 215 17.09 -0.95 6.66
CA PRO A 215 17.18 -0.54 8.06
C PRO A 215 15.86 -0.71 8.82
N ALA A 216 14.73 -0.40 8.18
CA ALA A 216 13.41 -0.57 8.78
C ALA A 216 13.08 -2.06 9.00
N LEU A 217 13.40 -2.91 8.02
CA LEU A 217 13.25 -4.35 8.14
C LEU A 217 14.11 -4.93 9.26
N ALA A 218 15.37 -4.48 9.39
CA ALA A 218 16.27 -4.90 10.47
C ALA A 218 15.73 -4.50 11.85
N ARG A 219 15.20 -3.28 11.99
CA ARG A 219 14.56 -2.83 13.24
C ARG A 219 13.33 -3.67 13.59
N LEU A 220 12.50 -4.00 12.61
CA LEU A 220 11.32 -4.86 12.79
C LEU A 220 11.71 -6.28 13.20
N ARG A 221 12.76 -6.86 12.60
CA ARG A 221 13.31 -8.16 13.03
C ARG A 221 13.77 -8.14 14.48
N ALA A 222 14.55 -7.14 14.86
CA ALA A 222 15.03 -7.01 16.23
C ALA A 222 13.87 -6.82 17.23
N LEU A 223 12.76 -6.19 16.83
CA LEU A 223 11.55 -6.09 17.66
C LEU A 223 10.83 -7.43 17.78
N ALA A 224 10.68 -8.17 16.68
CA ALA A 224 10.06 -9.49 16.67
C ALA A 224 10.84 -10.49 17.56
N GLU A 225 12.17 -10.50 17.48
CA GLU A 225 13.03 -11.35 18.31
C GLU A 225 12.89 -11.01 19.81
N ARG A 226 12.81 -9.72 20.16
CA ARG A 226 12.56 -9.27 21.54
C ARG A 226 11.17 -9.67 22.05
N GLY A 227 10.15 -9.54 21.20
CA GLY A 227 8.79 -9.96 21.52
C GLY A 227 8.70 -11.46 21.77
N ALA A 228 9.37 -12.28 20.95
CA ALA A 228 9.44 -13.73 21.13
C ALA A 228 10.14 -14.13 22.44
N ALA A 229 11.26 -13.48 22.78
CA ALA A 229 11.98 -13.73 24.03
C ALA A 229 11.15 -13.37 25.27
N CYS A 230 10.40 -12.27 25.22
CA CYS A 230 9.53 -11.85 26.32
C CYS A 230 8.32 -12.79 26.51
N GLY A 231 7.70 -13.25 25.42
CA GLY A 231 6.59 -14.22 25.49
C GLY A 231 7.01 -15.60 26.02
N GLN A 232 8.25 -16.02 25.78
CA GLN A 232 8.80 -17.26 26.36
C GLN A 232 9.08 -17.14 27.85
N ALA A 233 9.57 -15.98 28.33
CA ALA A 233 9.78 -15.73 29.75
C ALA A 233 8.47 -15.77 30.55
N GLN A 234 7.39 -15.19 30.00
CA GLN A 234 6.06 -15.21 30.64
C GLN A 234 5.41 -16.59 30.67
N ARG A 235 5.74 -17.50 29.75
CA ARG A 235 5.28 -18.90 29.80
C ARG A 235 6.05 -19.75 30.82
N GLY A 236 7.33 -19.44 31.07
CA GLY A 236 8.16 -20.18 32.03
C GLY A 236 7.83 -19.92 33.50
N GLU A 237 7.17 -18.80 33.83
CA GLU A 237 6.76 -18.47 35.20
C GLU A 237 5.39 -19.06 35.59
N GLY A 238 4.63 -19.62 34.64
CA GLY A 238 3.29 -20.18 34.87
C GLY A 238 3.24 -21.69 35.16
N GLU A 239 4.36 -22.42 35.03
CA GLU A 239 4.42 -23.89 35.16
C GLU A 239 5.03 -24.37 36.50
N SER A 240 5.30 -23.49 37.47
CA SER A 240 5.93 -23.87 38.75
C SER A 240 5.02 -23.92 39.99
N GLU A 241 3.70 -23.73 39.85
CA GLU A 241 2.76 -23.79 40.99
C GLU A 241 1.62 -24.81 40.76
N SER A 242 1.94 -26.09 40.59
CA SER A 242 0.94 -27.15 40.77
C SER A 242 1.52 -28.53 41.08
N GLU A 243 2.41 -28.66 42.08
CA GLU A 243 2.67 -29.97 42.68
C GLU A 243 2.83 -29.82 44.20
N GLY A 244 1.82 -30.30 44.94
CA GLY A 244 1.95 -30.56 46.36
C GLY A 244 0.68 -30.36 47.17
N GLU A 245 -0.30 -31.26 47.04
CA GLU A 245 -1.10 -31.69 48.19
C GLU A 245 -1.76 -33.03 47.89
N ASP A 246 -1.01 -34.09 48.17
CA ASP A 246 -1.47 -35.47 48.24
C ASP A 246 -1.39 -35.87 49.72
N GLY A 247 -2.51 -36.27 50.34
CA GLY A 247 -2.44 -36.71 51.74
C GLY A 247 -3.74 -36.80 52.55
N GLY A 248 -4.56 -37.83 52.26
CA GLY A 248 -5.03 -38.77 53.29
C GLY A 248 -6.19 -38.38 54.23
N GLY A 249 -7.22 -39.23 54.26
CA GLY A 249 -8.17 -39.27 55.37
C GLY A 249 -9.45 -40.04 55.09
N GLY A 250 -9.36 -41.36 54.94
CA GLY A 250 -10.51 -42.26 55.07
C GLY A 250 -10.80 -42.54 56.55
N GLY A 251 -12.08 -42.68 56.91
CA GLY A 251 -12.55 -43.08 58.23
C GLY A 251 -13.89 -42.46 58.60
#